data_AF-T0Z1P7-F1
#
_entry.id   AF-T0Z1P7-F1
#
_cell.length_a   1.000
_cell.length_b   1.000
_cell.length_c   1.000
_cell.angle_alpha   90.00
_cell.angle_beta   90.00
_cell.angle_gamma   90.00
#
_symmetry.space_group_name_H-M   'P 1'
#
loop_
_entity.id
_entity.type
_entity.pdbx_description
1 polymer ?
#
loop_
_entity_poly.entity_id
_entity_poly.type
_entity_poly.pdbx_seq_one_letter_code
_entity_poly.pdbx_strand_id
1 'polypeptide(L)'
;LSQGALRPEYEAVELGVAASLARRAVAGATGAPESTVARRTQTTGDLGTTAFELVTALHRLDAGEPLTVEEVYRTLCAVAAAAGAGSQEVKVERLAALLGRASALEAKYLVRFVLGTLRVGVREMSILDALSMAFADGSKDARSRIEAAYNWSSDLGLVAGALVSGGLPALDAIRLE
;
A
#
# COMPACT_ATOMS: atom_id res chain seq x y z
N LEU A 1 3.66 1.78 -3.28
CA LEU A 1 3.00 0.68 -2.51
C LEU A 1 3.97 -0.13 -1.65
N SER A 2 5.10 -0.63 -2.17
CA SER A 2 6.01 -1.51 -1.42
C SER A 2 6.60 -0.93 -0.12
N GLN A 3 6.72 0.40 -0.02
CA GLN A 3 7.13 1.09 1.22
C GLN A 3 5.98 1.44 2.17
N GLY A 4 4.72 1.19 1.79
CA GLY A 4 3.56 1.66 2.55
C GLY A 4 3.10 3.08 2.22
N ALA A 5 3.64 3.69 1.18
CA ALA A 5 3.22 5.01 0.70
C ALA A 5 2.44 4.93 -0.63
N LEU A 6 1.47 5.85 -0.79
CA LEU A 6 0.70 6.05 -2.03
C LEU A 6 1.33 7.09 -2.96
N ARG A 7 1.94 8.12 -2.38
CA ARG A 7 2.55 9.26 -3.06
C ARG A 7 3.90 9.58 -2.41
N PRO A 8 4.76 10.34 -3.10
CA PRO A 8 5.95 10.91 -2.49
C PRO A 8 5.63 11.71 -1.23
N GLU A 9 6.55 11.73 -0.26
CA GLU A 9 6.31 12.35 1.05
C GLU A 9 5.98 13.85 0.95
N TYR A 10 6.56 14.56 -0.03
CA TYR A 10 6.32 15.99 -0.24
C TYR A 10 4.87 16.31 -0.68
N GLU A 11 4.12 15.33 -1.18
CA GLU A 11 2.70 15.52 -1.52
C GLU A 11 1.78 15.41 -0.29
N ALA A 12 2.30 14.96 0.86
CA ALA A 12 1.58 14.86 2.14
C ALA A 12 0.22 14.14 2.05
N VAL A 13 0.09 13.14 1.16
CA VAL A 13 -1.16 12.38 1.01
C VAL A 13 -1.28 11.33 2.11
N GLU A 14 -2.18 11.57 3.05
CA GLU A 14 -2.54 10.64 4.11
C GLU A 14 -3.86 9.92 3.83
N LEU A 15 -3.94 8.64 4.19
CA LEU A 15 -5.20 7.89 4.13
C LEU A 15 -6.24 8.41 5.13
N GLY A 16 -5.78 8.96 6.27
CA GLY A 16 -6.65 9.44 7.34
C GLY A 16 -7.58 8.36 7.89
N VAL A 17 -7.04 7.15 8.10
CA VAL A 17 -7.78 5.99 8.61
C VAL A 17 -7.23 5.59 9.98
N ALA A 18 -7.98 5.88 11.03
CA ALA A 18 -7.64 5.44 12.38
C ALA A 18 -7.89 3.92 12.56
N ALA A 19 -7.26 3.33 13.57
CA ALA A 19 -7.44 1.91 13.92
C ALA A 19 -8.92 1.52 14.15
N SER A 20 -9.73 2.44 14.69
CA SER A 20 -11.17 2.23 14.85
C SER A 20 -11.91 2.08 13.51
N LEU A 21 -11.58 2.91 12.52
CA LEU A 21 -12.17 2.83 11.17
C LEU A 21 -11.70 1.58 10.42
N ALA A 22 -10.41 1.24 10.52
CA ALA A 22 -9.90 0.00 9.93
C ALA A 22 -10.58 -1.24 10.55
N ARG A 23 -10.82 -1.24 11.87
CA ARG A 23 -11.54 -2.32 12.55
C ARG A 23 -12.99 -2.44 12.05
N ARG A 24 -13.68 -1.31 11.89
CA ARG A 24 -15.02 -1.27 11.29
C ARG A 24 -15.03 -1.85 9.88
N ALA A 25 -14.02 -1.52 9.06
CA ALA A 25 -13.89 -2.06 7.71
C ALA A 25 -13.67 -3.59 7.72
N VAL A 26 -12.83 -4.11 8.61
CA VAL A 26 -12.64 -5.57 8.79
C VAL A 26 -13.93 -6.25 9.25
N ALA A 27 -14.65 -5.65 10.20
CA ALA A 27 -15.95 -6.16 10.65
C ALA A 27 -16.96 -6.21 9.49
N GLY A 28 -17.08 -5.13 8.71
CA GLY A 28 -17.93 -5.08 7.52
C GLY A 28 -17.56 -6.10 6.45
N ALA A 29 -16.26 -6.29 6.21
CA ALA A 29 -15.76 -7.24 5.22
C ALA A 29 -15.95 -8.71 5.63
N THR A 30 -15.95 -9.01 6.93
CA THR A 30 -16.01 -10.38 7.46
C THR A 30 -17.38 -10.77 8.02
N GLY A 31 -18.27 -9.80 8.23
CA GLY A 31 -19.54 -10.00 8.94
C GLY A 31 -19.37 -10.27 10.45
N ALA A 32 -18.14 -10.27 10.97
CA ALA A 32 -17.90 -10.47 12.39
C ALA A 32 -18.28 -9.21 13.19
N PRO A 33 -18.86 -9.35 14.40
CA PRO A 33 -19.09 -8.21 15.28
C PRO A 33 -17.79 -7.46 15.59
N GLU A 34 -17.82 -6.13 15.61
CA GLU A 34 -16.63 -5.31 15.94
C GLU A 34 -15.97 -5.69 17.26
N SER A 35 -16.76 -6.10 18.26
CA SER A 35 -16.27 -6.55 19.56
C SER A 35 -15.43 -7.83 19.44
N THR A 36 -15.79 -8.74 18.53
CA THR A 36 -15.01 -9.93 18.21
C THR A 36 -13.70 -9.55 17.53
N VAL A 37 -13.74 -8.64 16.55
CA VAL A 37 -12.52 -8.15 15.89
C VAL A 37 -11.59 -7.50 16.92
N ALA A 38 -12.11 -6.61 17.77
CA ALA A 38 -11.34 -5.94 18.82
C ALA A 38 -10.68 -6.94 19.78
N ARG A 39 -11.43 -7.94 20.27
CA ARG A 39 -10.91 -8.97 21.17
C ARG A 39 -9.80 -9.79 20.49
N ARG A 40 -9.99 -10.18 19.23
CA ARG A 40 -8.97 -10.91 18.46
C ARG A 40 -7.72 -10.06 18.22
N THR A 41 -7.88 -8.76 17.96
CA THR A 41 -6.74 -7.83 17.81
C THR A 41 -5.96 -7.67 19.10
N GLN A 42 -6.61 -7.69 20.27
CA GLN A 42 -5.90 -7.70 21.56
C GLN A 42 -5.07 -8.98 21.74
N THR A 43 -5.58 -10.13 21.31
CA THR A 43 -4.85 -11.41 21.38
C THR A 43 -3.69 -11.48 20.39
N THR A 44 -3.90 -11.03 19.15
CA THR A 44 -2.90 -11.12 18.07
C THR A 44 -1.89 -9.97 18.09
N GLY A 45 -2.23 -8.85 18.72
CA GLY A 45 -1.43 -7.62 18.74
C GLY A 45 -1.37 -6.89 17.40
N ASP A 46 -2.10 -7.34 16.37
CA ASP A 46 -2.07 -6.79 15.02
C ASP A 46 -3.41 -6.98 14.29
N LEU A 47 -4.02 -5.88 13.85
CA LEU A 47 -5.29 -5.94 13.12
C LEU A 47 -5.13 -6.62 11.75
N GLY A 48 -3.95 -6.54 11.12
CA GLY A 48 -3.67 -7.25 9.88
C GLY A 48 -3.72 -8.77 10.07
N THR A 49 -3.05 -9.30 11.09
CA THR A 49 -3.15 -10.71 11.47
C THR A 49 -4.58 -11.11 11.83
N THR A 50 -5.31 -10.26 12.56
CA THR A 50 -6.74 -10.51 12.84
C THR A 50 -7.56 -10.62 11.55
N ALA A 51 -7.34 -9.72 10.58
CA ALA A 51 -8.03 -9.76 9.29
C ALA A 51 -7.70 -11.04 8.50
N PHE A 52 -6.44 -11.47 8.50
CA PHE A 52 -6.03 -12.75 7.91
C PHE A 52 -6.83 -13.92 8.48
N GLU A 53 -6.88 -14.05 9.80
CA GLU A 53 -7.56 -15.15 10.50
C GLU A 53 -9.07 -15.14 10.20
N LEU A 54 -9.71 -13.97 10.28
CA LEU A 54 -11.14 -13.84 10.06
C LEU A 54 -11.51 -14.13 8.61
N VAL A 55 -10.77 -13.59 7.64
CA VAL A 55 -11.03 -13.84 6.21
C VAL A 55 -10.79 -15.32 5.86
N THR A 56 -9.75 -15.95 6.43
CA THR A 56 -9.51 -17.39 6.26
C THR A 56 -10.70 -18.22 6.76
N ALA A 57 -11.28 -17.85 7.90
CA ALA A 57 -12.41 -18.57 8.50
C ALA A 57 -13.71 -18.50 7.69
N LEU A 58 -13.83 -17.56 6.74
CA LEU A 58 -15.03 -17.43 5.90
C LEU A 58 -15.17 -18.54 4.86
N HIS A 59 -14.10 -19.31 4.57
CA HIS A 59 -14.10 -20.39 3.57
C HIS A 59 -14.81 -20.00 2.26
N ARG A 60 -14.51 -18.80 1.74
CA ARG A 60 -15.17 -18.28 0.53
C ARG A 60 -14.89 -19.20 -0.66
N LEU A 61 -15.95 -19.77 -1.23
CA LEU A 61 -15.89 -20.67 -2.38
C LEU A 61 -15.65 -19.91 -3.69
N ASP A 62 -16.05 -18.63 -3.75
CA ASP A 62 -15.83 -17.72 -4.88
C ASP A 62 -15.36 -16.36 -4.34
N ALA A 63 -14.07 -16.06 -4.47
CA ALA A 63 -13.53 -14.74 -4.13
C ALA A 63 -13.73 -13.69 -5.25
N GLY A 64 -14.39 -14.08 -6.35
CA GLY A 64 -14.49 -13.26 -7.56
C GLY A 64 -13.14 -13.09 -8.26
N GLU A 65 -13.03 -12.08 -9.13
CA GLU A 65 -11.76 -11.75 -9.77
C GLU A 65 -10.73 -11.24 -8.74
N PRO A 66 -9.48 -11.74 -8.80
CA PRO A 66 -8.40 -11.30 -7.92
C PRO A 66 -8.22 -9.78 -7.96
N LEU A 67 -7.80 -9.20 -6.84
CA LEU A 67 -7.52 -7.78 -6.78
C LEU A 67 -6.30 -7.43 -7.64
N THR A 68 -6.46 -6.45 -8.51
CA THR A 68 -5.33 -5.88 -9.25
C THR A 68 -4.67 -4.75 -8.45
N VAL A 69 -3.38 -4.53 -8.71
CA VAL A 69 -2.62 -3.42 -8.10
C VAL A 69 -3.26 -2.06 -8.45
N GLU A 70 -3.76 -1.92 -9.68
CA GLU A 70 -4.43 -0.70 -10.14
C GLU A 70 -5.73 -0.43 -9.35
N GLU A 71 -6.60 -1.44 -9.20
CA GLU A 71 -7.82 -1.31 -8.41
C GLU A 71 -7.53 -0.94 -6.96
N VAL A 72 -6.54 -1.60 -6.34
CA VAL A 72 -6.11 -1.31 -4.96
C VAL A 72 -5.62 0.13 -4.87
N TYR A 73 -4.71 0.53 -5.76
CA TYR A 73 -4.13 1.88 -5.74
C TYR A 73 -5.19 2.96 -5.93
N ARG A 74 -6.09 2.79 -6.90
CA ARG A 74 -7.19 3.72 -7.18
C ARG A 74 -8.14 3.82 -6.00
N THR A 75 -8.47 2.69 -5.37
CA THR A 75 -9.34 2.66 -4.19
C THR A 75 -8.70 3.37 -3.01
N LEU A 76 -7.42 3.13 -2.73
CA LEU A 76 -6.68 3.78 -1.66
C LEU A 76 -6.53 5.30 -1.91
N CYS A 77 -6.30 5.73 -3.14
CA CYS A 77 -6.33 7.15 -3.51
C CYS A 77 -7.71 7.77 -3.24
N ALA A 78 -8.80 7.09 -3.60
CA ALA A 78 -10.15 7.57 -3.33
C ALA A 78 -10.46 7.64 -1.82
N VAL A 79 -9.92 6.71 -1.03
CA VAL A 79 -10.01 6.75 0.45
C VAL A 79 -9.24 7.96 1.00
N ALA A 80 -8.02 8.23 0.52
CA ALA A 80 -7.24 9.39 0.93
C ALA A 80 -7.93 10.72 0.58
N ALA A 81 -8.53 10.81 -0.62
CA ALA A 81 -9.22 12.00 -1.09
C ALA A 81 -10.57 12.28 -0.38
N ALA A 82 -11.14 11.31 0.33
CA ALA A 82 -12.41 11.49 1.02
C ALA A 82 -12.24 12.40 2.26
N ALA A 83 -12.91 13.56 2.24
CA ALA A 83 -12.87 14.57 3.30
C ALA A 83 -14.25 15.18 3.58
N GLY A 84 -14.40 15.87 4.71
CA GLY A 84 -15.65 16.50 5.14
C GLY A 84 -16.60 15.58 5.90
N ALA A 85 -17.82 16.04 6.12
CA ALA A 85 -18.86 15.30 6.84
C ALA A 85 -19.21 13.99 6.13
N GLY A 86 -19.28 12.89 6.87
CA GLY A 86 -19.57 11.55 6.32
C GLY A 86 -18.38 10.87 5.62
N SER A 87 -17.21 11.52 5.53
CA SER A 87 -16.03 10.92 4.90
C SER A 87 -15.55 9.65 5.61
N GLN A 88 -15.70 9.56 6.93
CA GLN A 88 -15.32 8.38 7.70
C GLN A 88 -16.10 7.14 7.27
N GLU A 89 -17.42 7.24 7.12
CA GLU A 89 -18.28 6.17 6.61
C GLU A 89 -17.87 5.76 5.19
N VAL A 90 -17.65 6.72 4.29
CA VAL A 90 -17.19 6.45 2.91
C VAL A 90 -15.87 5.68 2.91
N LYS A 91 -14.91 6.06 3.76
CA LYS A 91 -13.63 5.34 3.91
C LYS A 91 -13.85 3.90 4.39
N VAL A 92 -14.69 3.71 5.41
CA VAL A 92 -15.01 2.39 5.96
C VAL A 92 -15.66 1.50 4.90
N GLU A 93 -16.64 2.02 4.16
CA GLU A 93 -17.36 1.28 3.11
C GLU A 93 -16.42 0.84 1.98
N ARG A 94 -15.59 1.76 1.47
CA ARG A 94 -14.62 1.46 0.41
C ARG A 94 -13.62 0.41 0.83
N LEU A 95 -13.09 0.53 2.05
CA LEU A 95 -12.15 -0.44 2.61
C LEU A 95 -12.82 -1.80 2.86
N ALA A 96 -14.04 -1.80 3.39
CA ALA A 96 -14.80 -3.04 3.61
C ALA A 96 -15.09 -3.76 2.29
N ALA A 97 -15.46 -3.03 1.24
CA ALA A 97 -15.69 -3.59 -0.10
C ALA A 97 -14.40 -4.19 -0.69
N LEU A 98 -13.27 -3.48 -0.57
CA LEU A 98 -11.97 -3.99 -1.04
C LEU A 98 -11.55 -5.26 -0.28
N LEU A 99 -11.65 -5.24 1.06
CA LEU A 99 -11.35 -6.39 1.92
C LEU A 99 -12.35 -7.55 1.72
N GLY A 100 -13.57 -7.26 1.28
CA GLY A 100 -14.59 -8.25 0.95
C GLY A 100 -14.23 -9.12 -0.26
N ARG A 101 -13.36 -8.63 -1.15
CA ARG A 101 -12.82 -9.36 -2.30
C ARG A 101 -11.41 -9.91 -2.07
N ALA A 102 -10.68 -9.35 -1.10
CA ALA A 102 -9.32 -9.76 -0.80
C ALA A 102 -9.23 -11.21 -0.30
N SER A 103 -8.21 -11.93 -0.77
CA SER A 103 -7.71 -13.13 -0.11
C SER A 103 -7.23 -12.81 1.31
N ALA A 104 -7.08 -13.83 2.17
CA ALA A 104 -6.63 -13.62 3.54
C ALA A 104 -5.28 -12.88 3.62
N LEU A 105 -4.36 -13.20 2.70
CA LEU A 105 -3.03 -12.58 2.67
C LEU A 105 -3.10 -11.12 2.20
N GLU A 106 -3.90 -10.84 1.17
CA GLU A 106 -4.14 -9.46 0.72
C GLU A 106 -4.79 -8.63 1.83
N ALA A 107 -5.81 -9.17 2.51
CA ALA A 107 -6.48 -8.48 3.61
C ALA A 107 -5.51 -8.10 4.74
N LYS A 108 -4.59 -9.01 5.09
CA LYS A 108 -3.53 -8.76 6.08
C LYS A 108 -2.70 -7.53 5.72
N TYR A 109 -2.19 -7.49 4.49
CA TYR A 109 -1.28 -6.42 4.07
C TYR A 109 -2.01 -5.13 3.72
N LEU A 110 -3.24 -5.19 3.21
CA LEU A 110 -4.08 -4.00 3.01
C LEU A 110 -4.38 -3.31 4.35
N VAL A 111 -4.78 -4.05 5.38
CA VAL A 111 -5.03 -3.48 6.71
C VAL A 111 -3.75 -2.86 7.29
N ARG A 112 -2.61 -3.55 7.18
CA ARG A 112 -1.33 -3.00 7.64
C ARG A 112 -0.89 -1.79 6.82
N PHE A 113 -1.13 -1.77 5.51
CA PHE A 113 -0.88 -0.60 4.66
C PHE A 113 -1.66 0.59 5.15
N VAL A 114 -2.96 0.42 5.36
CA VAL A 114 -3.87 1.49 5.76
C VAL A 114 -3.54 2.07 7.14
N LEU A 115 -2.99 1.23 8.03
CA LEU A 115 -2.53 1.64 9.35
C LEU A 115 -1.09 2.15 9.40
N GLY A 116 -0.34 2.09 8.29
CA GLY A 116 1.10 2.42 8.27
C GLY A 116 1.98 1.41 9.03
N THR A 117 1.53 0.16 9.19
CA THR A 117 2.19 -0.88 10.00
C THR A 117 2.66 -2.09 9.18
N LEU A 118 2.96 -1.92 7.89
CA LEU A 118 3.40 -3.01 7.00
C LEU A 118 4.59 -3.81 7.52
N ARG A 119 5.52 -3.16 8.24
CA ARG A 119 6.71 -3.79 8.86
C ARG A 119 7.55 -4.62 7.87
N VAL A 120 7.66 -4.17 6.62
CA VAL A 120 8.43 -4.88 5.58
C VAL A 120 9.94 -4.65 5.66
N GLY A 121 10.37 -3.58 6.35
CA GLY A 121 11.79 -3.21 6.44
C GLY A 121 12.39 -2.69 5.13
N VAL A 122 11.58 -2.50 4.09
CA VAL A 122 12.00 -1.96 2.79
C VAL A 122 11.97 -0.44 2.86
N ARG A 123 13.10 0.17 2.49
CA ARG A 123 13.25 1.62 2.35
C ARG A 123 13.71 1.99 0.94
N GLU A 124 13.84 3.29 0.69
CA GLU A 124 14.15 3.91 -0.59
C GLU A 124 15.41 3.26 -1.19
N MET A 125 16.49 3.19 -0.41
CA MET A 125 17.77 2.64 -0.85
C MET A 125 17.67 1.19 -1.32
N SER A 126 16.86 0.37 -0.65
CA SER A 126 16.62 -1.02 -1.04
C SER A 126 15.84 -1.11 -2.35
N ILE A 127 14.94 -0.17 -2.61
CA ILE A 127 14.21 -0.10 -3.89
C ILE A 127 15.14 0.37 -5.01
N LEU A 128 16.00 1.36 -4.76
CA LEU A 128 16.98 1.80 -5.75
C LEU A 128 17.96 0.67 -6.14
N ASP A 129 18.40 -0.13 -5.16
CA ASP A 129 19.19 -1.34 -5.43
C ASP A 129 18.41 -2.32 -6.31
N ALA A 130 17.15 -2.62 -5.95
CA ALA A 130 16.31 -3.52 -6.72
C ALA A 130 16.05 -3.03 -8.15
N LEU A 131 15.85 -1.71 -8.34
CA LEU A 131 15.68 -1.10 -9.66
C LEU A 131 16.94 -1.26 -10.52
N SER A 132 18.12 -1.05 -9.94
CA SER A 132 19.40 -1.26 -10.63
C SER A 132 19.57 -2.71 -11.09
N MET A 133 19.22 -3.67 -10.22
CA MET A 133 19.33 -5.10 -10.54
C MET A 133 18.29 -5.57 -11.56
N ALA A 134 17.07 -5.02 -11.52
CA ALA A 134 15.95 -5.49 -12.34
C ALA A 134 15.89 -4.84 -13.73
N PHE A 135 16.28 -3.57 -13.84
CA PHE A 135 16.06 -2.76 -15.05
C PHE A 135 17.33 -2.10 -15.61
N ALA A 136 18.49 -2.38 -15.02
CA ALA A 136 19.80 -2.02 -15.56
C ALA A 136 20.74 -3.25 -15.52
N ASP A 137 22.02 -3.05 -15.23
CA ASP A 137 23.04 -4.10 -15.18
C ASP A 137 23.48 -4.47 -13.76
N GLY A 138 22.83 -3.89 -12.73
CA GLY A 138 23.22 -4.06 -11.33
C GLY A 138 24.59 -3.49 -10.97
N SER A 139 25.22 -2.71 -11.86
CA SER A 139 26.54 -2.13 -11.61
C SER A 139 26.47 -1.00 -10.57
N LYS A 140 27.63 -0.70 -9.99
CA LYS A 140 27.78 0.47 -9.11
C LYS A 140 27.49 1.79 -9.85
N ASP A 141 27.78 1.85 -11.15
CA ASP A 141 27.50 3.02 -11.97
C ASP A 141 25.99 3.23 -12.13
N ALA A 142 25.27 2.20 -12.59
CA ALA A 142 23.81 2.22 -12.70
C ALA A 142 23.16 2.61 -11.36
N ARG A 143 23.63 2.02 -10.26
CA ARG A 143 23.13 2.33 -8.93
C ARG A 143 23.36 3.79 -8.53
N SER A 144 24.53 4.34 -8.84
CA SER A 144 24.88 5.75 -8.54
C SER A 144 24.03 6.73 -9.36
N ARG A 145 23.76 6.41 -10.63
CA ARG A 145 22.91 7.23 -11.50
C ARG A 145 21.45 7.23 -11.04
N ILE A 146 20.93 6.06 -10.66
CA ILE A 146 19.58 5.91 -10.09
C ILE A 146 19.48 6.69 -8.77
N GLU A 147 20.50 6.61 -7.92
CA GLU A 147 20.56 7.41 -6.69
C GLU A 147 20.54 8.89 -6.94
N ALA A 148 21.36 9.36 -7.89
CA ALA A 148 21.43 10.76 -8.23
C ALA A 148 20.06 11.28 -8.70
N ALA A 149 19.38 10.56 -9.60
CA ALA A 149 18.05 10.92 -10.06
C ALA A 149 17.01 10.96 -8.92
N TYR A 150 17.09 10.01 -7.99
CA TYR A 150 16.24 10.02 -6.80
C TYR A 150 16.54 11.21 -5.89
N ASN A 151 17.81 11.53 -5.64
CA ASN A 151 18.19 12.67 -4.79
C ASN A 151 17.71 14.01 -5.35
N TRP A 152 17.58 14.13 -6.68
CA TRP A 152 17.02 15.33 -7.32
C TRP A 152 15.49 15.40 -7.26
N SER A 153 14.81 14.30 -7.56
CA SER A 153 13.35 14.29 -7.65
C SER A 153 12.63 14.04 -6.33
N SER A 154 13.27 13.34 -5.39
CA SER A 154 12.63 12.73 -4.22
C SER A 154 11.41 11.87 -4.57
N ASP A 155 11.31 11.37 -5.80
CA ASP A 155 10.18 10.58 -6.31
C ASP A 155 10.65 9.26 -6.94
N LEU A 156 10.42 8.16 -6.21
CA LEU A 156 10.74 6.81 -6.68
C LEU A 156 9.90 6.36 -7.88
N GLY A 157 8.64 6.81 -7.96
CA GLY A 157 7.75 6.48 -9.06
C GLY A 157 8.23 7.11 -10.36
N LEU A 158 8.67 8.37 -10.31
CA LEU A 158 9.27 9.07 -11.43
C LEU A 158 10.56 8.38 -11.90
N VAL A 159 11.48 8.08 -10.98
CA VAL A 159 12.75 7.41 -11.29
C VAL A 159 12.53 6.02 -11.88
N ALA A 160 11.65 5.22 -11.27
CA ALA A 160 11.31 3.89 -11.77
C ALA A 160 10.66 3.96 -13.17
N GLY A 161 9.72 4.88 -13.37
CA GLY A 161 9.04 5.07 -14.65
C GLY A 161 10.00 5.46 -15.78
N ALA A 162 10.90 6.40 -15.50
CA ALA A 162 11.93 6.81 -16.46
C ALA A 162 12.89 5.66 -16.79
N LEU A 163 13.39 4.94 -15.78
CA LEU A 163 14.29 3.81 -15.96
C LEU A 163 13.65 2.69 -16.80
N VAL A 164 12.40 2.32 -16.49
CA VAL A 164 11.69 1.25 -17.21
C VAL A 164 11.38 1.64 -18.66
N SER A 165 11.05 2.91 -18.90
CA SER A 165 10.64 3.36 -20.24
C SER A 165 11.82 3.65 -21.17
N GLY A 166 12.94 4.16 -20.65
CA GLY A 166 14.05 4.66 -21.45
C GLY A 166 15.45 4.31 -20.94
N GLY A 167 15.56 3.43 -19.94
CA GLY A 167 16.84 2.98 -19.39
C GLY A 167 17.59 4.07 -18.63
N LEU A 168 18.87 3.82 -18.35
CA LEU A 168 19.73 4.78 -17.64
C LEU A 168 19.82 6.18 -18.29
N PRO A 169 19.86 6.34 -19.64
CA PRO A 169 19.90 7.66 -20.24
C PRO A 169 18.68 8.53 -19.93
N ALA A 170 17.50 7.93 -19.74
CA ALA A 170 16.29 8.67 -19.41
C ALA A 170 16.35 9.35 -18.03
N LEU A 171 17.23 8.87 -17.14
CA LEU A 171 17.45 9.48 -15.82
C LEU A 171 18.12 10.85 -15.89
N ASP A 172 18.85 11.14 -16.98
CA ASP A 172 19.56 12.41 -17.13
C ASP A 172 18.59 13.59 -17.29
N ALA A 173 17.34 13.32 -17.69
CA ALA A 173 16.25 14.31 -17.79
C ALA A 173 15.62 14.69 -16.44
N ILE A 174 15.93 13.98 -15.35
CA ILE A 174 15.38 14.24 -14.00
C ILE A 174 16.17 15.35 -13.27
N ARG A 175 17.10 16.02 -13.94
CA ARG A 175 17.81 17.18 -13.39
C ARG A 175 16.91 18.41 -13.40
N LEU A 176 16.80 19.11 -12.28
CA LEU A 176 16.22 20.45 -12.20
C LEU A 176 17.12 21.42 -12.98
N GLU A 177 16.52 22.23 -13.87
CA GLU A 177 17.12 23.48 -14.37
C GLU A 177 17.22 24.53 -13.24
#